data_AF-A0A222XE63-F1
#
_entry.id   AF-A0A222XE63-F1
#
_cell.length_a   1.000
_cell.length_b   1.000
_cell.length_c   1.000
_cell.angle_alpha   90.00
_cell.angle_beta   90.00
_cell.angle_gamma   90.00
#
_symmetry.space_group_name_H-M   'P 1'
#
loop_
_entity.id
_entity.type
_entity.pdbx_description
1 polymer ?
#
loop_
_entity_poly.entity_id
_entity_poly.type
_entity_poly.pdbx_seq_one_letter_code
_entity_poly.pdbx_strand_id
1 'polypeptide(L)' 'MSIQHPGLGVLTLGCQTLLDTDTDTDAGQRLLVFTAAPGTPDADKLALLTVLGPRQTTPAP' A
#
# COMPACT_ATOMS: atom_id res chain seq x y z
N MET A 1 -6.28 0.17 -9.86
CA MET A 1 -4.85 0.52 -10.00
C MET A 1 -4.04 -0.76 -10.07
N SER A 2 -2.94 -0.79 -10.83
CA SER A 2 -2.07 -1.96 -10.93
C SER A 2 -0.69 -1.64 -10.34
N ILE A 3 -0.18 -2.50 -9.46
CA ILE A 3 1.14 -2.34 -8.81
C ILE A 3 1.96 -3.61 -9.06
N GLN A 4 3.22 -3.44 -9.45
CA GLN A 4 4.17 -4.54 -9.55
C GLN A 4 4.89 -4.73 -8.20
N HIS A 5 4.55 -5.80 -7.48
CA HIS A 5 5.23 -6.18 -6.24
C HIS A 5 6.30 -7.25 -6.52
N PRO A 6 7.55 -7.08 -6.04
CA PRO A 6 8.65 -7.97 -6.41
C PRO A 6 8.50 -9.41 -5.92
N GLY A 7 7.73 -9.65 -4.86
CA GLY A 7 7.47 -11.00 -4.34
C GLY A 7 6.14 -11.63 -4.77
N LEU A 8 5.20 -10.84 -5.32
CA LEU A 8 3.83 -11.28 -5.59
C LEU A 8 3.37 -11.01 -7.03
N GLY A 9 4.24 -10.41 -7.84
CA GLY A 9 3.93 -9.98 -9.20
C GLY A 9 2.94 -8.82 -9.22
N VAL A 10 2.09 -8.80 -10.25
CA VAL A 10 1.09 -7.74 -10.43
C VAL A 10 -0.06 -7.94 -9.44
N LEU A 11 -0.45 -6.86 -8.76
CA LEU A 11 -1.68 -6.76 -7.96
C LEU A 11 -2.62 -5.72 -8.55
N THR A 12 -3.91 -6.05 -8.61
CA THR A 12 -4.98 -5.09 -8.93
C THR A 12 -5.64 -4.60 -7.65
N LEU A 13 -5.43 -3.31 -7.33
CA LEU A 13 -5.84 -2.72 -6.07
C LEU A 13 -6.71 -1.47 -6.28
N GLY A 14 -7.62 -1.24 -5.34
CA GLY A 14 -8.20 0.08 -5.08
C GLY A 14 -7.19 0.95 -4.33
N CYS A 15 -7.25 2.26 -4.54
CA CYS A 15 -6.43 3.23 -3.81
C CYS A 15 -7.34 4.35 -3.32
N GLN A 16 -7.45 4.49 -2.00
CA GLN A 16 -8.08 5.63 -1.36
C GLN A 16 -7.00 6.54 -0.80
N THR A 17 -7.18 7.84 -1.03
CA THR A 17 -6.32 8.87 -0.46
C THR A 17 -7.09 9.57 0.63
N LEU A 18 -6.52 9.59 1.84
CA LEU A 18 -7.01 10.39 2.95
C LEU A 18 -5.97 11.48 3.21
N LEU A 19 -6.41 12.72 3.21
CA LEU A 19 -5.57 13.89 3.48
C LEU A 19 -5.98 14.46 4.83
N ASP A 20 -5.00 14.69 5.69
CA ASP A 20 -5.18 15.48 6.89
C ASP A 20 -5.29 16.95 6.47
N THR A 21 -6.44 17.55 6.80
CA THR A 21 -6.75 18.93 6.43
C THR A 21 -6.37 19.93 7.53
N ASP A 22 -5.77 19.47 8.64
CA ASP A 22 -5.29 20.35 9.69
C ASP A 22 -4.08 21.14 9.19
N THR A 23 -4.29 22.45 8.98
CA THR A 23 -3.29 23.39 8.46
C THR A 23 -2.53 24.13 9.57
N ASP A 24 -2.84 23.86 10.84
CA ASP A 24 -2.24 24.60 11.98
C ASP A 24 -0.81 24.13 12.29
N THR A 25 -0.41 22.97 11.75
CA THR A 25 0.97 22.47 11.75
C THR A 25 1.47 22.42 10.31
N ASP A 26 2.67 22.95 10.05
CA ASP A 26 3.27 23.29 8.73
C ASP A 26 3.44 22.11 7.72
N ALA A 27 2.86 20.94 7.95
CA ALA A 27 2.85 19.81 7.02
C ALA A 27 1.64 18.88 7.21
N GLY A 28 0.62 19.03 6.35
CA GLY A 28 -0.50 18.08 6.28
C GLY A 28 -0.02 16.66 5.95
N GLN A 29 -0.62 15.66 6.59
CA GLN A 29 -0.30 14.25 6.39
C GLN A 29 -1.16 13.63 5.28
N ARG A 30 -0.62 12.67 4.53
CA ARG A 30 -1.37 11.93 3.52
C ARG A 30 -1.27 10.43 3.77
N LEU A 31 -2.41 9.77 3.94
CA LEU A 31 -2.52 8.32 4.08
C LEU A 31 -3.07 7.71 2.78
N LEU A 32 -2.41 6.67 2.31
CA LEU A 32 -2.85 5.86 1.18
C LEU A 32 -3.36 4.51 1.71
N VAL A 33 -4.61 4.19 1.40
CA VAL A 33 -5.21 2.90 1.76
C VAL A 33 -5.38 2.08 0.49
N PHE A 34 -4.69 0.94 0.45
CA PHE A 34 -4.79 -0.02 -0.65
C PHE A 34 -5.71 -1.17 -0.27
N THR A 35 -6.65 -1.50 -1.16
CA THR A 35 -7.64 -2.57 -0.94
C THR A 35 -7.74 -3.49 -2.15
N ALA A 36 -8.19 -4.72 -1.94
CA ALA A 36 -8.50 -5.66 -3.00
C ALA A 36 -9.95 -6.14 -2.84
N ALA A 37 -10.60 -6.52 -3.94
CA ALA A 37 -11.95 -7.04 -3.90
C ALA A 37 -11.97 -8.41 -3.17
N PRO A 38 -12.87 -8.63 -2.20
CA PRO A 38 -12.94 -9.89 -1.46
C PRO A 38 -13.12 -11.10 -2.37
N GLY A 39 -12.48 -12.23 -2.03
CA GLY A 39 -12.57 -13.48 -2.81
C GLY A 39 -11.78 -13.46 -4.12
N THR A 40 -10.98 -12.42 -4.38
CA THR A 40 -10.09 -12.38 -5.55
C THR A 40 -8.67 -12.84 -5.18
N PRO A 41 -7.88 -13.34 -6.15
CA PRO A 41 -6.48 -13.69 -5.91
C PRO A 41 -5.64 -12.54 -5.36
N ASP A 42 -5.99 -11.30 -5.73
CA ASP A 42 -5.29 -10.12 -5.25
C ASP A 42 -5.59 -9.80 -3.77
N ALA A 43 -6.74 -10.24 -3.24
CA ALA A 43 -7.01 -10.18 -1.80
C ALA A 43 -6.11 -11.13 -1.00
N ASP A 44 -5.90 -12.35 -1.49
CA ASP A 44 -4.98 -13.30 -0.86
C ASP A 44 -3.54 -12.80 -0.91
N LYS A 45 -3.10 -12.28 -2.06
CA LYS A 45 -1.78 -11.64 -2.20
C LYS A 45 -1.61 -10.46 -1.24
N LEU A 46 -2.62 -9.59 -1.13
CA LEU A 46 -2.58 -8.44 -0.22
C LEU A 46 -2.48 -8.90 1.24
N ALA A 47 -3.18 -9.97 1.63
CA ALA A 47 -3.07 -10.56 2.97
C ALA A 47 -1.67 -11.12 3.23
N LEU A 48 -1.04 -11.79 2.25
CA LEU A 48 0.32 -12.34 2.37
C LEU A 48 1.39 -11.26 2.67
N LEU A 49 1.19 -10.02 2.22
CA LEU A 49 2.11 -8.92 2.54
C LEU A 49 2.22 -8.65 4.04
N THR A 50 1.17 -8.92 4.82
CA THR A 50 1.20 -8.74 6.29
C THR A 50 2.13 -9.72 6.98
N VAL A 51 2.41 -10.87 6.35
CA VAL A 51 3.27 -11.93 6.89
C VAL A 51 4.73 -11.73 6.50
N LEU A 52 4.98 -11.23 5.28
CA LEU A 52 6.34 -11.03 4.76
C LEU A 52 7.16 -9.97 5.52
N GLY A 53 6.49 -9.13 6.33
CA GLY A 53 7.13 -8.09 7.12
C GLY A 53 7.61 -6.90 6.29
N PRO A 54 8.06 -5.80 6.93
CA PRO A 54 8.55 -4.62 6.23
C PRO A 54 9.78 -4.97 5.39
N ARG A 55 9.80 -4.45 4.15
CA ARG A 55 10.97 -4.58 3.27
C ARG A 55 12.19 -4.00 3.98
N GLN A 56 13.26 -4.79 4.07
CA GLN A 56 14.60 -4.29 4.35
C GLN A 56 15.00 -3.38 3.17
N THR A 57 14.75 -2.09 3.31
CA THR A 57 15.27 -1.10 2.37
C THR A 57 16.74 -0.96 2.69
N THR A 58 17.62 -1.60 1.91
CA THR A 58 19.02 -1.15 1.88
C THR A 58 18.97 0.26 1.28
N PRO A 59 19.34 1.32 2.04
CA PRO A 59 19.39 2.66 1.47
C PRO A 59 20.38 2.65 0.30
N ALA A 60 20.01 3.30 -0.81
CA ALA A 60 20.92 3.53 -1.92
C ALA A 60 22.11 4.39 -1.42
N PRO A 61 23.35 4.13 -1.90
CA PRO A 61 24.54 4.86 -1.46
C PRO A 61 24.48 6.35 -1.80
#